data_AF-A0A2S0I3X0-F1
#
_entry.id   AF-A0A2S0I3X0-F1
#
_cell.length_a   1.000
_cell.length_b   1.000
_cell.length_c   1.000
_cell.angle_alpha   90.00
_cell.angle_beta   90.00
_cell.angle_gamma   90.00
#
_symmetry.space_group_name_H-M   'P 1'
#
loop_
_entity.id
_entity.type
_entity.pdbx_description
1 polymer ?
#
loop_
_entity_poly.entity_id
_entity_poly.type
_entity_poly.pdbx_seq_one_letter_code
_entity_poly.pdbx_strand_id
1 'polypeptide(L)'
;MELNLLALETSSSRCGVALLRAVDGRLEISVREHEGSQEHAERLLPMADALLAEAGIAPSGLHAVAFGQGPGGFTGLRVACGVAQGMALGLGIPVLPIVSHQAVAADVESTPGDAIVVALDARMNEVYLAVYRRRDAAGDESAWDTLQAPMLIAAAEVVPWTAHHLPNWSARTGQPLTPLLAGDAWEAYSTDMAVPAEWRRAVDAQRPQAASVARLARQGWLRGETLAPELAAPLYVRDKVAFTTAERLRGEGGNPKAQPSLAAAVPLPMTDADLDEVVALEAQVQAFPWTRGNFSDALASGYGAWTLRREGKLAGFCILMFAPDVAHLLVIAVAQDLHRQGLGGVMLDWCEQQARERGLEGLLLEVRPSNTSAISFYKGHGYLQIGVRRAYYPAEKGGREDAIVMQKRFGEPDGAPA
;
A
#
# COMPACT_ATOMS: atom_id res chain seq x y z
N MET A 1 -5.78 24.97 -26.91
CA MET A 1 -6.85 23.96 -26.92
C MET A 1 -7.83 24.37 -25.85
N GLU A 2 -9.10 24.48 -26.20
CA GLU A 2 -10.17 24.73 -25.24
C GLU A 2 -10.51 23.42 -24.52
N LEU A 3 -10.65 23.45 -23.20
CA LEU A 3 -11.00 22.29 -22.38
C LEU A 3 -11.89 22.71 -21.22
N ASN A 4 -13.05 22.07 -21.10
CA ASN A 4 -13.99 22.27 -19.99
C ASN A 4 -14.20 20.92 -19.28
N LEU A 5 -13.82 20.85 -18.00
CA LEU A 5 -13.93 19.66 -17.15
C LEU A 5 -14.78 19.98 -15.93
N LEU A 6 -15.74 19.11 -15.62
CA LEU A 6 -16.49 19.18 -14.37
C LEU A 6 -15.96 18.11 -13.42
N ALA A 7 -15.57 18.50 -12.20
CA ALA A 7 -15.02 17.60 -11.18
C ALA A 7 -15.96 17.49 -9.99
N LEU A 8 -16.24 16.26 -9.54
CA LEU A 8 -17.13 15.95 -8.42
C LEU A 8 -16.33 15.30 -7.28
N GLU A 9 -16.45 15.80 -6.05
CA GLU A 9 -15.74 15.24 -4.88
C GLU A 9 -16.69 15.13 -3.69
N THR A 10 -16.94 13.90 -3.23
CA THR A 10 -17.89 13.57 -2.15
C THR A 10 -17.37 12.46 -1.23
N SER A 11 -16.07 12.16 -1.28
CA SER A 11 -15.42 11.12 -0.48
C SER A 11 -15.32 11.46 1.00
N SER A 12 -15.47 12.74 1.38
CA SER A 12 -15.38 13.23 2.76
C SER A 12 -16.71 13.80 3.28
N SER A 13 -16.67 14.47 4.43
CA SER A 13 -17.78 15.29 4.93
C SER A 13 -18.06 16.54 4.09
N ARG A 14 -17.23 16.83 3.08
CA ARG A 14 -17.41 17.92 2.13
C ARG A 14 -17.91 17.39 0.78
N CYS A 15 -18.92 18.04 0.22
CA CYS A 15 -19.37 17.88 -1.15
C CYS A 15 -18.85 19.06 -1.97
N GLY A 16 -18.13 18.79 -3.05
CA GLY A 16 -17.57 19.82 -3.92
C GLY A 16 -17.85 19.54 -5.39
N VAL A 17 -18.12 20.60 -6.13
CA VAL A 17 -18.12 20.61 -7.60
C VAL A 17 -17.18 21.70 -8.06
N ALA A 18 -16.31 21.39 -9.00
CA ALA A 18 -15.45 22.36 -9.65
C ALA A 18 -15.62 22.31 -11.17
N LEU A 19 -15.69 23.48 -11.79
CA LEU A 19 -15.61 23.64 -13.23
C LEU A 19 -14.22 24.19 -13.55
N LEU A 20 -13.41 23.40 -14.26
CA LEU A 20 -12.13 23.82 -14.80
C LEU A 20 -12.28 24.17 -16.28
N ARG A 21 -11.77 25.34 -16.64
CA ARG A 21 -11.71 25.83 -18.02
C ARG A 21 -10.27 26.14 -18.38
N ALA A 22 -9.79 25.58 -19.48
CA ALA A 22 -8.55 26.01 -20.09
C ALA A 22 -8.87 26.64 -21.45
N VAL A 23 -8.66 27.95 -21.58
CA VAL A 23 -8.96 28.74 -22.79
C VAL A 23 -7.75 29.61 -23.10
N ASP A 24 -7.23 29.55 -24.33
CA ASP A 24 -6.07 30.36 -24.77
C ASP A 24 -4.85 30.31 -23.82
N GLY A 25 -4.61 29.15 -23.23
CA GLY A 25 -3.51 28.93 -22.27
C GLY A 25 -3.77 29.47 -20.86
N ARG A 26 -4.93 30.10 -20.61
CA ARG A 26 -5.38 30.49 -19.27
C ARG A 26 -6.17 29.36 -18.62
N LEU A 27 -5.90 29.13 -17.35
CA LEU A 27 -6.61 28.16 -16.52
C LEU A 27 -7.51 28.90 -15.53
N GLU A 28 -8.81 28.61 -15.57
CA GLU A 28 -9.82 29.13 -14.65
C GLU A 28 -10.47 27.95 -13.92
N ILE A 29 -10.66 28.08 -12.61
CA ILE A 29 -11.36 27.07 -11.80
C ILE A 29 -12.39 27.78 -10.93
N SER A 30 -13.64 27.40 -11.07
CA SER A 30 -14.76 27.87 -10.25
C SER A 30 -15.28 26.71 -9.41
N VAL A 31 -15.55 26.97 -8.13
CA VAL A 31 -15.90 25.92 -7.16
C VAL A 31 -17.19 26.27 -6.42
N ARG A 32 -18.01 25.25 -6.17
CA ARG A 32 -19.13 25.27 -5.23
C ARG A 32 -18.93 24.13 -4.25
N GLU A 33 -19.06 24.42 -2.96
CA GLU A 33 -18.90 23.42 -1.91
C GLU A 33 -20.06 23.49 -0.91
N HIS A 34 -20.31 22.35 -0.26
CA HIS A 34 -21.25 22.20 0.83
C HIS A 34 -20.63 21.31 1.91
N GLU A 35 -20.74 21.73 3.16
CA GLU A 35 -20.30 20.97 4.33
C GLU A 35 -21.47 20.15 4.89
N GLY A 36 -21.29 18.84 5.03
CA GLY A 36 -22.30 17.91 5.51
C GLY A 36 -22.38 16.65 4.65
N SER A 37 -22.59 15.48 5.26
CA SER A 37 -22.51 14.17 4.58
C SER A 37 -23.85 13.57 4.11
N GLN A 38 -24.98 14.16 4.51
CA GLN A 38 -26.31 13.59 4.26
C GLN A 38 -26.96 14.09 2.96
N GLU A 39 -26.51 15.24 2.44
CA GLU A 39 -27.17 15.94 1.32
C GLU A 39 -26.38 15.84 0.01
N HIS A 40 -25.32 15.03 -0.06
CA HIS A 40 -24.42 14.96 -1.22
C HIS A 40 -25.16 14.77 -2.55
N ALA A 41 -26.12 13.84 -2.59
CA ALA A 41 -26.88 13.53 -3.80
C ALA A 41 -27.81 14.67 -4.24
N GLU A 42 -28.35 15.42 -3.29
CA GLU A 42 -29.28 16.53 -3.55
C GLU A 42 -28.54 17.81 -3.97
N ARG A 43 -27.27 17.96 -3.58
CA ARG A 43 -26.49 19.18 -3.80
C ARG A 43 -25.62 19.16 -5.06
N LEU A 44 -25.12 17.99 -5.50
CA LEU A 44 -24.16 17.90 -6.60
C LEU A 44 -24.67 18.51 -7.91
N LEU A 45 -25.82 18.06 -8.41
CA LEU A 45 -26.36 18.53 -9.70
C LEU A 45 -26.72 20.02 -9.67
N PRO A 46 -27.42 20.55 -8.64
CA PRO A 46 -27.66 22.00 -8.55
C PRO A 46 -26.38 22.85 -8.52
N MET A 47 -25.32 22.37 -7.86
CA MET A 47 -24.03 23.07 -7.86
C MET A 47 -23.36 23.04 -9.24
N ALA A 48 -23.44 21.91 -9.95
CA ALA A 48 -22.94 21.78 -11.31
C ALA A 48 -23.69 22.72 -12.28
N ASP A 49 -25.02 22.74 -12.22
CA ASP A 49 -25.86 23.60 -13.05
C ASP A 49 -25.55 25.09 -12.81
N ALA A 50 -25.38 25.50 -11.55
CA ALA A 50 -25.01 26.87 -11.20
C ALA A 50 -23.65 27.27 -11.79
N LEU A 51 -22.64 26.40 -11.67
CA LEU A 51 -21.30 26.66 -12.23
C LEU A 51 -21.32 26.77 -13.76
N LEU A 52 -22.05 25.87 -14.43
CA LEU A 52 -22.20 25.90 -15.88
C LEU A 52 -22.93 27.16 -16.35
N ALA A 53 -24.02 27.54 -15.66
CA ALA A 53 -24.79 28.75 -15.96
C ALA A 53 -23.95 30.02 -15.78
N GLU A 54 -23.19 30.13 -14.69
CA GLU A 54 -22.30 31.27 -14.41
C GLU A 54 -21.17 31.40 -15.44
N ALA A 55 -20.67 30.26 -15.95
CA ALA A 55 -19.67 30.24 -17.01
C ALA A 55 -20.27 30.43 -18.42
N GLY A 56 -21.60 30.43 -18.56
CA GLY A 56 -22.27 30.47 -19.86
C GLY A 56 -22.05 29.22 -20.72
N ILE A 57 -21.78 28.06 -20.09
CA ILE A 57 -21.47 26.80 -20.76
C ILE A 57 -22.71 25.90 -20.74
N ALA A 58 -23.18 25.48 -21.91
CA ALA A 58 -24.18 24.42 -22.00
C ALA A 58 -23.54 23.07 -21.60
N PRO A 59 -24.28 22.10 -21.02
CA PRO A 59 -23.73 20.79 -20.66
C PRO A 59 -22.96 20.08 -21.79
N SER A 60 -23.40 20.23 -23.05
CA SER A 60 -22.73 19.69 -24.23
C SER A 60 -21.36 20.33 -24.54
N GLY A 61 -21.00 21.42 -23.86
CA GLY A 61 -19.68 22.05 -23.94
C GLY A 61 -18.65 21.46 -22.97
N LEU A 62 -19.06 20.50 -22.12
CA LEU A 62 -18.14 19.71 -21.30
C LEU A 62 -17.41 18.67 -22.17
N HIS A 63 -16.13 18.44 -21.86
CA HIS A 63 -15.28 17.49 -22.57
C HIS A 63 -15.07 16.20 -21.78
N ALA A 64 -15.13 16.25 -20.45
CA ALA A 64 -15.15 15.07 -19.58
C ALA A 64 -15.71 15.42 -18.20
N VAL A 65 -16.10 14.39 -17.45
CA VAL A 65 -16.46 14.50 -16.03
C VAL A 65 -15.44 13.77 -15.17
N ALA A 66 -14.79 14.48 -14.27
CA ALA A 66 -13.89 13.91 -13.28
C ALA A 66 -14.63 13.63 -11.97
N PHE A 67 -14.17 12.64 -11.22
CA PHE A 67 -14.72 12.36 -9.90
C PHE A 67 -13.67 11.82 -8.93
N GLY A 68 -13.85 12.17 -7.65
CA GLY A 68 -13.15 11.56 -6.53
C GLY A 68 -13.51 10.08 -6.44
N GLN A 69 -12.56 9.22 -6.83
CA GLN A 69 -12.72 7.78 -6.84
C GLN A 69 -12.68 7.19 -5.42
N GLY A 70 -12.15 7.93 -4.45
CA GLY A 70 -11.87 7.47 -3.09
C GLY A 70 -10.41 7.07 -2.89
N PRO A 71 -10.08 6.40 -1.77
CA PRO A 71 -10.99 5.96 -0.68
C PRO A 71 -11.70 7.07 0.10
N GLY A 72 -12.81 6.73 0.75
CA GLY A 72 -13.63 7.65 1.54
C GLY A 72 -14.96 7.05 2.00
N GLY A 73 -15.92 7.92 2.34
CA GLY A 73 -17.26 7.53 2.80
C GLY A 73 -18.04 6.75 1.73
N PHE A 74 -18.49 5.54 2.07
CA PHE A 74 -19.10 4.59 1.13
C PHE A 74 -20.26 5.16 0.30
N THR A 75 -21.21 5.85 0.94
CA THR A 75 -22.34 6.49 0.26
C THR A 75 -21.86 7.62 -0.64
N GLY A 76 -20.94 8.45 -0.14
CA GLY A 76 -20.40 9.59 -0.87
C GLY A 76 -19.71 9.17 -2.17
N LEU A 77 -18.86 8.15 -2.15
CA LEU A 77 -18.17 7.66 -3.34
C LEU A 77 -19.13 7.19 -4.45
N ARG A 78 -20.21 6.52 -4.07
CA ARG A 78 -21.24 6.07 -5.03
C ARG A 78 -22.01 7.22 -5.65
N VAL A 79 -22.23 8.29 -4.89
CA VAL A 79 -22.90 9.49 -5.37
C VAL A 79 -22.05 10.17 -6.45
N ALA A 80 -20.78 10.48 -6.20
CA ALA A 80 -19.93 11.11 -7.22
C ALA A 80 -19.73 10.20 -8.44
N CYS A 81 -19.44 8.91 -8.24
CA CYS A 81 -19.28 7.96 -9.34
C CYS A 81 -20.57 7.85 -10.17
N GLY A 82 -21.72 7.64 -9.54
CA GLY A 82 -22.99 7.48 -10.25
C GLY A 82 -23.43 8.73 -11.00
N VAL A 83 -23.25 9.92 -10.41
CA VAL A 83 -23.53 11.19 -11.07
C VAL A 83 -22.57 11.40 -12.26
N ALA A 84 -21.27 11.15 -12.08
CA ALA A 84 -20.30 11.24 -13.18
C ALA A 84 -20.66 10.29 -14.33
N GLN A 85 -21.01 9.04 -14.03
CA GLN A 85 -21.45 8.06 -15.02
C GLN A 85 -22.69 8.52 -15.77
N GLY A 86 -23.73 8.95 -15.05
CA GLY A 86 -24.99 9.40 -15.65
C GLY A 86 -24.80 10.61 -16.56
N MET A 87 -24.06 11.62 -16.10
CA MET A 87 -23.75 12.82 -16.90
C MET A 87 -22.93 12.47 -18.13
N ALA A 88 -21.84 11.71 -17.95
CA ALA A 88 -20.91 11.38 -19.01
C ALA A 88 -21.56 10.49 -20.09
N LEU A 89 -22.38 9.51 -19.67
CA LEU A 89 -23.17 8.68 -20.59
C LEU A 89 -24.19 9.52 -21.38
N GLY A 90 -24.92 10.42 -20.71
CA GLY A 90 -25.91 11.29 -21.35
C GLY A 90 -25.32 12.29 -22.35
N LEU A 91 -24.07 12.72 -22.11
CA LEU A 91 -23.35 13.66 -22.97
C LEU A 91 -22.44 12.98 -24.01
N GLY A 92 -22.23 11.66 -23.92
CA GLY A 92 -21.30 10.93 -24.78
C GLY A 92 -19.84 11.33 -24.59
N ILE A 93 -19.45 11.70 -23.37
CA ILE A 93 -18.09 12.13 -23.01
C ILE A 93 -17.44 11.15 -22.04
N PRO A 94 -16.09 11.08 -21.98
CA PRO A 94 -15.40 10.20 -21.04
C PRO A 94 -15.46 10.70 -19.59
N VAL A 95 -14.99 9.84 -18.68
CA VAL A 95 -14.75 10.18 -17.28
C VAL A 95 -13.28 10.10 -16.90
N LEU A 96 -12.91 10.79 -15.81
CA LEU A 96 -11.56 10.78 -15.22
C LEU A 96 -11.66 10.46 -13.72
N PRO A 97 -11.38 9.21 -13.28
CA PRO A 97 -11.32 8.89 -11.87
C PRO A 97 -10.05 9.45 -11.24
N ILE A 98 -10.17 10.14 -10.11
CA ILE A 98 -9.05 10.71 -9.37
C ILE A 98 -9.02 10.14 -7.96
N VAL A 99 -7.88 9.60 -7.54
CA VAL A 99 -7.70 9.09 -6.18
C VAL A 99 -7.78 10.26 -5.19
N SER A 100 -8.69 10.17 -4.22
CA SER A 100 -8.97 11.29 -3.31
C SER A 100 -7.75 11.66 -2.45
N HIS A 101 -6.92 10.69 -2.05
CA HIS A 101 -5.65 10.99 -1.36
C HIS A 101 -4.67 11.76 -2.22
N GLN A 102 -4.65 11.53 -3.54
CA GLN A 102 -3.80 12.28 -4.45
C GLN A 102 -4.28 13.73 -4.56
N ALA A 103 -5.60 13.97 -4.52
CA ALA A 103 -6.17 15.32 -4.47
C ALA A 103 -5.74 16.08 -3.21
N VAL A 104 -5.68 15.40 -2.05
CA VAL A 104 -5.13 15.99 -0.82
C VAL A 104 -3.64 16.28 -0.96
N ALA A 105 -2.86 15.32 -1.46
CA ALA A 105 -1.43 15.51 -1.68
C ALA A 105 -1.13 16.68 -2.63
N ALA A 106 -1.98 16.90 -3.64
CA ALA A 106 -1.83 17.98 -4.60
C ALA A 106 -2.01 19.39 -4.01
N ASP A 107 -2.67 19.51 -2.86
CA ASP A 107 -2.83 20.78 -2.13
C ASP A 107 -1.67 21.04 -1.16
N VAL A 108 -0.75 20.09 -1.00
CA VAL A 108 0.39 20.22 -0.10
C VAL A 108 1.56 20.90 -0.82
N GLU A 109 1.99 22.04 -0.30
CA GLU A 109 3.27 22.64 -0.68
C GLU A 109 4.42 21.74 -0.22
N SER A 110 5.10 21.15 -1.20
CA SER A 110 6.07 20.08 -1.00
C SER A 110 7.24 20.19 -1.97
N THR A 111 8.36 19.62 -1.58
CA THR A 111 9.56 19.47 -2.39
C THR A 111 9.74 18.01 -2.81
N PRO A 112 10.61 17.71 -3.80
CA PRO A 112 10.95 16.33 -4.14
C PRO A 112 11.55 15.53 -2.97
N GLY A 113 12.06 16.18 -1.93
CA GLY A 113 12.56 15.55 -0.70
C GLY A 113 11.47 15.13 0.29
N ASP A 114 10.19 15.35 -0.03
CA ASP A 114 9.08 15.08 0.88
C ASP A 114 8.34 13.78 0.54
N ALA A 115 8.12 12.96 1.57
CA ALA A 115 7.15 11.88 1.54
C ALA A 115 5.82 12.42 2.11
N ILE A 116 4.87 12.73 1.24
CA ILE A 116 3.57 13.26 1.63
C ILE A 116 2.71 12.11 2.14
N VAL A 117 2.54 12.04 3.46
CA VAL A 117 1.78 10.99 4.15
C VAL A 117 0.35 11.46 4.34
N VAL A 118 -0.52 11.02 3.45
CA VAL A 118 -1.94 11.39 3.45
C VAL A 118 -2.72 10.38 4.28
N ALA A 119 -3.29 10.85 5.39
CA ALA A 119 -4.09 10.05 6.31
C ALA A 119 -5.50 10.63 6.43
N LEU A 120 -6.49 9.91 5.91
CA LEU A 120 -7.90 10.29 5.98
C LEU A 120 -8.67 9.41 6.97
N ASP A 121 -9.57 10.00 7.75
CA ASP A 121 -10.35 9.29 8.76
C ASP A 121 -11.25 8.22 8.11
N ALA A 122 -10.96 6.94 8.39
CA ALA A 122 -11.77 5.81 7.93
C ALA A 122 -12.84 5.39 8.95
N ARG A 123 -12.95 6.10 10.08
CA ARG A 123 -13.71 5.77 11.30
C ARG A 123 -13.13 4.57 12.05
N MET A 124 -13.60 4.37 13.28
CA MET A 124 -13.30 3.17 14.08
C MET A 124 -11.82 2.99 14.40
N ASN A 125 -11.10 4.09 14.63
CA ASN A 125 -9.65 4.10 14.86
C ASN A 125 -8.86 3.51 13.69
N GLU A 126 -9.35 3.75 12.47
CA GLU A 126 -8.71 3.33 11.23
C GLU A 126 -8.53 4.53 10.32
N VAL A 127 -7.55 4.41 9.45
CA VAL A 127 -7.07 5.45 8.56
C VAL A 127 -7.00 4.87 7.15
N TYR A 128 -7.52 5.62 6.19
CA TYR A 128 -7.15 5.42 4.80
C TYR A 128 -5.81 6.11 4.59
N LEU A 129 -4.75 5.34 4.38
CA LEU A 129 -3.38 5.82 4.26
C LEU A 129 -2.88 5.70 2.82
N ALA A 130 -2.21 6.74 2.32
CA ALA A 130 -1.44 6.70 1.09
C ALA A 130 -0.20 7.59 1.22
N VAL A 131 0.86 7.30 0.45
CA VAL A 131 2.10 8.08 0.47
C VAL A 131 2.52 8.44 -0.94
N TYR A 132 2.74 9.74 -1.17
CA TYR A 132 3.12 10.29 -2.47
C TYR A 132 4.41 11.10 -2.37
N ARG A 133 5.10 11.24 -3.51
CA ARG A 133 6.18 12.20 -3.70
C ARG A 133 5.91 13.02 -4.94
N ARG A 134 6.14 14.33 -4.87
CA ARG A 134 6.11 15.20 -6.05
C ARG A 134 7.45 15.10 -6.79
N ARG A 135 7.46 14.80 -8.09
CA ARG A 135 8.69 14.85 -8.89
C ARG A 135 9.01 16.29 -9.28
N ASP A 136 10.30 16.57 -9.42
CA ASP A 136 10.77 17.82 -10.00
C ASP A 136 10.56 17.75 -11.52
N ALA A 137 9.62 18.53 -12.05
CA ALA A 137 9.35 18.59 -13.48
C ALA A 137 9.40 20.04 -13.94
N ALA A 138 10.47 20.39 -14.63
CA ALA A 138 10.58 21.65 -15.36
C ALA A 138 9.58 21.62 -16.53
N GLY A 139 8.37 22.14 -16.30
CA GLY A 139 7.37 22.40 -17.35
C GLY A 139 6.28 21.35 -17.56
N ASP A 140 6.27 20.25 -16.81
CA ASP A 140 5.13 19.32 -16.75
C ASP A 140 4.42 19.50 -15.41
N GLU A 141 3.13 19.84 -15.44
CA GLU A 141 2.36 20.02 -14.20
C GLU A 141 2.27 18.68 -13.46
N SER A 142 3.07 18.57 -12.39
CA SER A 142 3.08 17.52 -11.36
C SER A 142 3.07 16.08 -11.87
N ALA A 143 4.25 15.61 -12.27
CA ALA A 143 4.54 14.19 -12.22
C ALA A 143 4.60 13.72 -10.75
N TRP A 144 3.77 12.75 -10.37
CA TRP A 144 3.72 12.16 -9.02
C TRP A 144 4.35 10.78 -9.01
N ASP A 145 5.03 10.44 -7.91
CA ASP A 145 5.38 9.06 -7.59
C ASP A 145 4.48 8.58 -6.45
N THR A 146 3.84 7.42 -6.67
CA THR A 146 3.08 6.73 -5.62
C THR A 146 4.04 5.82 -4.87
N LEU A 147 4.44 6.23 -3.67
CA LEU A 147 5.32 5.45 -2.80
C LEU A 147 4.53 4.32 -2.11
N GLN A 148 3.29 4.62 -1.74
CA GLN A 148 2.30 3.68 -1.21
C GLN A 148 0.91 4.02 -1.77
N ALA A 149 0.30 3.07 -2.47
CA ALA A 149 -1.09 3.19 -2.93
C ALA A 149 -2.06 3.16 -1.73
N PRO A 150 -3.29 3.71 -1.87
CA PRO A 150 -4.23 3.76 -0.76
C PRO A 150 -4.50 2.38 -0.13
N MET A 151 -4.43 2.32 1.20
CA MET A 151 -4.73 1.14 2.01
C MET A 151 -5.51 1.52 3.27
N LEU A 152 -6.14 0.54 3.92
CA LEU A 152 -6.72 0.68 5.25
C LEU A 152 -5.72 0.21 6.31
N ILE A 153 -5.51 1.00 7.35
CA ILE A 153 -4.58 0.73 8.44
C ILE A 153 -5.17 1.18 9.78
N ALA A 154 -4.80 0.55 10.90
CA ALA A 154 -5.18 1.04 12.22
C ALA A 154 -4.44 2.36 12.53
N ALA A 155 -5.12 3.32 13.16
CA ALA A 155 -4.55 4.64 13.46
C ALA A 155 -3.22 4.53 14.22
N ALA A 156 -3.17 3.69 15.25
CA ALA A 156 -1.97 3.46 16.07
C ALA A 156 -0.76 2.90 15.28
N GLU A 157 -0.98 2.33 14.10
CA GLU A 157 0.08 1.75 13.27
C GLU A 157 0.63 2.74 12.25
N VAL A 158 -0.06 3.85 11.95
CA VAL A 158 0.31 4.76 10.85
C VAL A 158 1.74 5.28 10.99
N VAL A 159 2.10 5.77 12.19
CA VAL A 159 3.44 6.33 12.46
C VAL A 159 4.53 5.26 12.39
N PRO A 160 4.49 4.16 13.16
CA PRO A 160 5.54 3.14 13.09
C PRO A 160 5.63 2.48 11.71
N TRP A 161 4.50 2.33 11.00
CA TRP A 161 4.48 1.80 9.63
C TRP A 161 5.21 2.73 8.67
N THR A 162 4.90 4.03 8.73
CA THR A 162 5.54 5.04 7.89
C THR A 162 7.04 5.11 8.18
N ALA A 163 7.45 5.11 9.46
CA ALA A 163 8.84 5.14 9.86
C ALA A 163 9.63 3.91 9.36
N HIS A 164 9.02 2.71 9.41
CA HIS A 164 9.62 1.48 8.92
C HIS A 164 9.86 1.50 7.40
N HIS A 165 8.95 2.08 6.62
CA HIS A 165 9.05 2.10 5.15
C HIS A 165 9.87 3.27 4.60
N LEU A 166 10.08 4.34 5.37
CA LEU A 166 10.77 5.55 4.94
C LEU A 166 12.19 5.32 4.39
N PRO A 167 13.05 4.45 4.98
CA PRO A 167 14.37 4.17 4.43
C PRO A 167 14.31 3.53 3.04
N ASN A 168 13.37 2.60 2.82
CA ASN A 168 13.18 1.95 1.52
C ASN A 168 12.73 2.97 0.47
N TRP A 169 11.73 3.80 0.78
CA TRP A 169 11.33 4.87 -0.13
C TRP A 169 12.50 5.80 -0.45
N SER A 170 13.26 6.24 0.57
CA SER A 170 14.43 7.10 0.37
C SER A 170 15.47 6.48 -0.56
N ALA A 171 15.77 5.19 -0.38
CA ALA A 171 16.68 4.46 -1.26
C ALA A 171 16.16 4.39 -2.70
N ARG A 172 14.87 4.05 -2.90
CA ARG A 172 14.23 3.97 -4.22
C ARG A 172 14.20 5.31 -4.95
N THR A 173 14.13 6.42 -4.21
CA THR A 173 14.12 7.77 -4.78
C THR A 173 15.51 8.39 -4.94
N GLY A 174 16.55 7.69 -4.48
CA GLY A 174 17.94 8.17 -4.56
C GLY A 174 18.27 9.33 -3.64
N GLN A 175 17.41 9.64 -2.67
CA GLN A 175 17.61 10.74 -1.71
C GLN A 175 16.82 10.51 -0.42
N PRO A 176 17.30 11.01 0.74
CA PRO A 176 16.54 10.99 1.99
C PRO A 176 15.19 11.69 1.84
N LEU A 177 14.11 11.05 2.27
CA LEU A 177 12.79 11.64 2.33
C LEU A 177 12.42 12.07 3.74
N THR A 178 11.74 13.20 3.86
CA THR A 178 11.17 13.68 5.12
C THR A 178 9.65 13.57 5.08
N PRO A 179 8.99 12.97 6.10
CA PRO A 179 7.54 12.90 6.15
C PRO A 179 6.89 14.29 6.25
N LEU A 180 5.89 14.51 5.39
CA LEU A 180 5.03 15.69 5.38
C LEU A 180 3.56 15.23 5.48
N LEU A 181 2.95 15.52 6.62
CA LEU A 181 1.67 14.95 7.03
C LEU A 181 0.50 15.78 6.50
N ALA A 182 -0.46 15.13 5.86
CA ALA A 182 -1.68 15.74 5.37
C ALA A 182 -2.90 14.85 5.65
N GLY A 183 -4.09 15.44 5.63
CA GLY A 183 -5.36 14.75 5.93
C GLY A 183 -5.87 14.97 7.36
N ASP A 184 -7.15 14.70 7.55
CA ASP A 184 -7.91 14.95 8.79
C ASP A 184 -7.67 13.90 9.90
N ALA A 185 -7.16 12.71 9.56
CA ALA A 185 -6.90 11.65 10.55
C ALA A 185 -5.84 12.04 11.59
N TRP A 186 -4.87 12.89 11.22
CA TRP A 186 -3.84 13.39 12.15
C TRP A 186 -4.43 14.20 13.30
N GLU A 187 -5.57 14.85 13.08
CA GLU A 187 -6.31 15.55 14.14
C GLU A 187 -7.23 14.59 14.88
N ALA A 188 -8.02 13.83 14.12
CA ALA A 188 -9.01 12.90 14.66
C ALA A 188 -8.41 11.85 15.61
N TYR A 189 -7.18 11.39 15.31
CA TYR A 189 -6.48 10.35 16.05
C TYR A 189 -5.15 10.83 16.65
N SER A 190 -5.05 12.12 16.97
CA SER A 190 -3.82 12.73 17.51
C SER A 190 -3.24 12.03 18.75
N THR A 191 -4.07 11.35 19.54
CA THR A 191 -3.62 10.55 20.70
C THR A 191 -2.98 9.22 20.30
N ASP A 192 -3.51 8.56 19.25
CA ASP A 192 -3.02 7.25 18.78
C ASP A 192 -1.86 7.40 17.77
N MET A 193 -1.78 8.55 17.10
CA MET A 193 -0.82 8.86 16.04
C MET A 193 0.23 9.85 16.52
N ALA A 194 1.00 9.48 17.54
CA ALA A 194 2.05 10.33 18.11
C ALA A 194 3.15 10.63 17.07
N VAL A 195 3.20 11.87 16.60
CA VAL A 195 4.09 12.30 15.51
C VAL A 195 5.48 12.65 16.05
N PRO A 196 6.58 12.13 15.45
CA PRO A 196 7.94 12.55 15.75
C PRO A 196 8.17 14.04 15.46
N ALA A 197 9.03 14.71 16.24
CA ALA A 197 9.23 16.16 16.17
C ALA A 197 9.79 16.65 14.83
N GLU A 198 10.49 15.77 14.10
CA GLU A 198 11.09 16.04 12.79
C GLU A 198 10.10 15.93 11.62
N TRP A 199 8.89 15.42 11.85
CA TRP A 199 7.86 15.30 10.80
C TRP A 199 7.07 16.61 10.70
N ARG A 200 6.88 17.08 9.47
CA ARG A 200 6.20 18.36 9.22
C ARG A 200 4.73 18.12 8.94
N ARG A 201 3.85 19.06 9.30
CA ARG A 201 2.41 18.96 9.03
C ARG A 201 1.96 20.06 8.09
N ALA A 202 1.20 19.69 7.06
CA ALA A 202 0.49 20.62 6.20
C ALA A 202 -0.84 21.01 6.89
N VAL A 203 -1.03 22.31 7.12
CA VAL A 203 -2.19 22.81 7.89
C VAL A 203 -3.47 22.86 7.04
N ASP A 204 -3.34 23.18 5.75
CA ASP A 204 -4.48 23.50 4.89
C ASP A 204 -4.99 22.32 4.04
N ALA A 205 -4.27 21.20 4.01
CA ALA A 205 -4.59 20.03 3.18
C ALA A 205 -5.25 18.90 4.01
N GLN A 206 -6.43 19.17 4.58
CA GLN A 206 -7.10 18.21 5.47
C GLN A 206 -8.05 17.24 4.76
N ARG A 207 -8.69 17.66 3.66
CA ARG A 207 -9.73 16.89 2.98
C ARG A 207 -9.61 17.11 1.46
N PRO A 208 -9.98 16.13 0.63
CA PRO A 208 -9.90 16.28 -0.82
C PRO A 208 -10.83 17.39 -1.30
N GLN A 209 -10.35 18.20 -2.25
CA GLN A 209 -11.08 19.33 -2.80
C GLN A 209 -11.41 19.11 -4.28
N ALA A 210 -12.59 19.58 -4.71
CA ALA A 210 -13.02 19.45 -6.10
C ALA A 210 -12.10 20.20 -7.07
N ALA A 211 -11.52 21.33 -6.65
CA ALA A 211 -10.53 22.07 -7.45
C ALA A 211 -9.29 21.23 -7.76
N SER A 212 -8.83 20.43 -6.80
CA SER A 212 -7.63 19.61 -6.90
C SER A 212 -7.90 18.36 -7.72
N VAL A 213 -9.09 17.77 -7.57
CA VAL A 213 -9.62 16.75 -8.50
C VAL A 213 -9.64 17.29 -9.94
N ALA A 214 -10.11 18.51 -10.17
CA ALA A 214 -10.13 19.11 -11.50
C ALA A 214 -8.73 19.30 -12.09
N ARG A 215 -7.77 19.80 -11.30
CA ARG A 215 -6.37 19.98 -11.73
C ARG A 215 -5.72 18.63 -12.10
N LEU A 216 -5.87 17.62 -11.27
CA LEU A 216 -5.36 16.27 -11.54
C LEU A 216 -6.05 15.65 -12.76
N ALA A 217 -7.35 15.87 -12.93
CA ALA A 217 -8.09 15.42 -14.10
C ALA A 217 -7.60 16.06 -15.40
N ARG A 218 -7.27 17.35 -15.39
CA ARG A 218 -6.63 18.00 -16.55
C ARG A 218 -5.31 17.31 -16.91
N GLN A 219 -4.50 16.96 -15.92
CA GLN A 219 -3.24 16.25 -16.17
C GLN A 219 -3.49 14.85 -16.77
N GLY A 220 -4.47 14.10 -16.22
CA GLY A 220 -4.88 12.81 -16.77
C GLY A 220 -5.43 12.93 -18.20
N TRP A 221 -6.21 13.98 -18.49
CA TRP A 221 -6.69 14.29 -19.84
C TRP A 221 -5.54 14.49 -20.82
N LEU A 222 -4.54 15.30 -20.44
CA LEU A 222 -3.36 15.55 -21.27
C LEU A 222 -2.53 14.28 -21.52
N ARG A 223 -2.57 13.31 -20.60
CA ARG A 223 -1.94 11.99 -20.76
C ARG A 223 -2.83 10.94 -21.45
N GLY A 224 -4.07 11.27 -21.79
CA GLY A 224 -5.02 10.33 -22.42
C GLY A 224 -5.54 9.25 -21.48
N GLU A 225 -5.54 9.49 -20.16
CA GLU A 225 -5.95 8.54 -19.10
C GLU A 225 -7.47 8.50 -18.87
N THR A 226 -8.26 8.85 -19.88
CA THR A 226 -9.73 8.87 -19.82
C THR A 226 -10.31 7.45 -19.83
N LEU A 227 -11.46 7.26 -19.17
CA LEU A 227 -12.22 6.02 -19.17
C LEU A 227 -13.61 6.20 -19.79
N ALA A 228 -14.15 5.11 -20.32
CA ALA A 228 -15.56 5.04 -20.67
C ALA A 228 -16.44 5.07 -19.40
N PRO A 229 -17.60 5.74 -19.41
CA PRO A 229 -18.46 5.87 -18.22
C PRO A 229 -18.82 4.53 -17.54
N GLU A 230 -19.09 3.49 -18.32
CA GLU A 230 -19.43 2.15 -17.82
C GLU A 230 -18.29 1.43 -17.09
N LEU A 231 -17.04 1.87 -17.26
CA LEU A 231 -15.87 1.34 -16.56
C LEU A 231 -15.56 2.10 -15.26
N ALA A 232 -16.26 3.20 -14.99
CA ALA A 232 -16.07 3.97 -13.77
C ALA A 232 -16.48 3.15 -12.54
N ALA A 233 -15.61 3.09 -11.55
CA ALA A 233 -15.88 2.40 -10.30
C ALA A 233 -15.21 3.13 -9.11
N PRO A 234 -15.84 3.14 -7.92
CA PRO A 234 -15.19 3.58 -6.70
C PRO A 234 -13.97 2.72 -6.33
N LEU A 235 -12.98 3.32 -5.70
CA LEU A 235 -11.82 2.66 -5.12
C LEU A 235 -12.13 2.29 -3.66
N TYR A 236 -12.55 1.04 -3.45
CA TYR A 236 -12.77 0.47 -2.13
C TYR A 236 -11.49 -0.17 -1.60
N VAL A 237 -11.05 0.24 -0.41
CA VAL A 237 -9.89 -0.35 0.30
C VAL A 237 -10.27 -1.00 1.64
N ARG A 238 -11.56 -0.95 1.99
CA ARG A 238 -12.13 -1.64 3.15
C ARG A 238 -12.85 -2.89 2.65
N ASP A 239 -12.15 -4.01 2.66
CA ASP A 239 -12.66 -5.28 2.09
C ASP A 239 -13.87 -5.84 2.86
N LYS A 240 -13.92 -5.61 4.19
CA LYS A 240 -14.97 -6.16 5.05
C LYS A 240 -15.66 -5.06 5.85
N VAL A 241 -16.94 -4.84 5.54
CA VAL A 241 -17.79 -3.82 6.18
C VAL A 241 -18.81 -4.43 7.16
N ALA A 242 -18.98 -5.75 7.15
CA ALA A 242 -19.89 -6.46 8.04
C ALA A 242 -19.45 -7.91 8.26
N PHE A 243 -19.73 -8.46 9.45
CA PHE A 243 -19.65 -9.90 9.70
C PHE A 243 -20.81 -10.65 9.04
N THR A 244 -20.52 -11.84 8.54
CA THR A 244 -21.53 -12.79 8.06
C THR A 244 -22.40 -13.29 9.21
N THR A 245 -23.58 -13.85 8.90
CA THR A 245 -24.46 -14.45 9.91
C THR A 245 -23.75 -15.54 10.72
N ALA A 246 -22.91 -16.35 10.07
CA ALA A 246 -22.14 -17.41 10.74
C ALA A 246 -21.09 -16.84 11.71
N GLU A 247 -20.42 -15.76 11.35
CA GLU A 247 -19.46 -15.05 12.22
C GLU A 247 -20.15 -14.44 13.44
N ARG A 248 -21.31 -13.81 13.24
CA ARG A 248 -22.13 -13.29 14.34
C ARG A 248 -22.60 -14.36 15.30
N LEU A 249 -22.98 -15.53 14.79
CA LEU A 249 -23.33 -16.68 15.61
C LEU A 249 -22.14 -17.25 16.40
N ARG A 250 -20.89 -17.01 15.96
CA ARG A 250 -19.66 -17.32 16.71
C ARG A 250 -19.28 -16.22 17.72
N GLY A 251 -20.11 -15.20 17.89
CA GLY A 251 -19.90 -14.09 18.83
C GLY A 251 -19.17 -12.89 18.24
N GLU A 252 -18.87 -12.87 16.93
CA GLU A 252 -18.28 -11.69 16.29
C GLU A 252 -19.34 -10.58 16.15
N GLY A 253 -19.11 -9.43 16.78
CA GLY A 253 -20.03 -8.30 16.81
C GLY A 253 -19.35 -6.98 16.45
N GLY A 254 -20.14 -5.98 16.08
CA GLY A 254 -19.63 -4.70 15.59
C GLY A 254 -19.19 -4.75 14.13
N ASN A 255 -18.31 -3.83 13.74
CA ASN A 255 -17.75 -3.79 12.40
C ASN A 255 -16.40 -4.53 12.36
N PRO A 256 -16.12 -5.29 11.29
CA PRO A 256 -14.81 -5.88 11.07
C PRO A 256 -13.73 -4.80 11.12
N LYS A 257 -12.73 -5.01 11.97
CA LYS A 257 -11.58 -4.11 12.08
C LYS A 257 -10.59 -4.37 10.94
N ALA A 258 -9.89 -3.34 10.53
CA ALA A 258 -8.68 -3.43 9.75
C ALA A 258 -7.78 -4.47 10.42
N GLN A 259 -7.38 -5.46 9.63
CA GLN A 259 -6.39 -6.39 10.13
C GLN A 259 -5.13 -5.58 10.43
N PRO A 260 -4.48 -5.82 11.59
CA PRO A 260 -3.24 -5.13 11.93
C PRO A 260 -2.26 -5.26 10.76
N SER A 261 -1.89 -4.12 10.18
CA SER A 261 -0.83 -4.05 9.16
C SER A 261 0.54 -4.22 9.82
N LEU A 262 0.60 -3.92 11.12
CA LEU A 262 1.68 -4.11 12.08
C LEU A 262 1.11 -4.77 13.34
N ALA A 263 0.44 -5.92 13.21
CA ALA A 263 0.61 -6.86 14.30
C ALA A 263 2.12 -7.07 14.37
N ALA A 264 2.72 -6.83 15.54
CA ALA A 264 4.07 -7.26 15.83
C ALA A 264 4.07 -8.79 15.70
N ALA A 265 4.16 -9.27 14.47
CA ALA A 265 4.43 -10.63 14.12
C ALA A 265 5.93 -10.77 14.38
N VAL A 266 6.28 -10.69 15.66
CA VAL A 266 7.62 -10.90 16.16
C VAL A 266 7.76 -12.41 16.19
N PRO A 267 8.68 -12.98 15.41
CA PRO A 267 8.94 -14.41 15.50
C PRO A 267 9.35 -14.78 16.92
N LEU A 268 8.68 -15.77 17.50
CA LEU A 268 8.96 -16.29 18.83
C LEU A 268 9.87 -17.52 18.72
N PRO A 269 10.74 -17.80 19.70
CA PRO A 269 11.54 -19.01 19.71
C PRO A 269 10.66 -20.26 19.50
N MET A 270 11.05 -21.12 18.56
CA MET A 270 10.42 -22.41 18.33
C MET A 270 10.81 -23.36 19.46
N THR A 271 9.84 -24.15 19.92
CA THR A 271 10.01 -25.18 20.95
C THR A 271 9.54 -26.54 20.46
N ASP A 272 9.82 -27.61 21.20
CA ASP A 272 9.31 -28.95 20.90
C ASP A 272 7.77 -29.00 20.79
N ALA A 273 7.07 -28.11 21.50
CA ALA A 273 5.61 -28.02 21.46
C ALA A 273 5.07 -27.51 20.11
N ASP A 274 5.89 -26.81 19.32
CA ASP A 274 5.50 -26.26 18.03
C ASP A 274 5.71 -27.26 16.88
N LEU A 275 6.46 -28.34 17.09
CA LEU A 275 6.93 -29.23 16.02
C LEU A 275 5.81 -29.90 15.23
N ASP A 276 4.69 -30.23 15.87
CA ASP A 276 3.53 -30.81 15.18
C ASP A 276 2.93 -29.83 14.17
N GLU A 277 2.74 -28.57 14.56
CA GLU A 277 2.22 -27.51 13.69
C GLU A 277 3.21 -27.16 12.57
N VAL A 278 4.51 -27.07 12.89
CA VAL A 278 5.58 -26.73 11.95
C VAL A 278 5.71 -27.79 10.85
N VAL A 279 5.74 -29.07 11.22
CA VAL A 279 5.81 -30.18 10.26
C VAL A 279 4.57 -30.21 9.37
N ALA A 280 3.39 -29.94 9.93
CA ALA A 280 2.15 -29.88 9.15
C ALA A 280 2.17 -28.71 8.15
N LEU A 281 2.67 -27.53 8.54
CA LEU A 281 2.81 -26.38 7.64
C LEU A 281 3.84 -26.67 6.55
N GLU A 282 5.03 -27.15 6.90
CA GLU A 282 6.11 -27.48 5.97
C GLU A 282 5.64 -28.44 4.86
N ALA A 283 4.90 -29.49 5.23
CA ALA A 283 4.36 -30.46 4.29
C ALA A 283 3.33 -29.88 3.31
N GLN A 284 2.72 -28.73 3.61
CA GLN A 284 1.77 -28.07 2.72
C GLN A 284 2.47 -27.20 1.67
N VAL A 285 3.61 -26.60 2.01
CA VAL A 285 4.32 -25.64 1.13
C VAL A 285 5.52 -26.23 0.40
N GLN A 286 6.14 -27.30 0.91
CA GLN A 286 7.32 -27.89 0.29
C GLN A 286 7.01 -29.21 -0.42
N ALA A 287 7.53 -29.35 -1.64
CA ALA A 287 7.44 -30.61 -2.40
C ALA A 287 8.27 -31.75 -1.77
N PHE A 288 9.30 -31.41 -0.99
CA PHE A 288 10.17 -32.34 -0.27
C PHE A 288 10.40 -31.80 1.15
N PRO A 289 9.41 -31.93 2.05
CA PRO A 289 9.41 -31.28 3.35
C PRO A 289 10.44 -31.87 4.31
N TRP A 290 10.97 -31.05 5.22
CA TRP A 290 11.68 -31.55 6.40
C TRP A 290 10.78 -32.44 7.26
N THR A 291 11.39 -33.50 7.83
CA THR A 291 10.71 -34.39 8.78
C THR A 291 10.72 -33.79 10.19
N ARG A 292 9.87 -34.31 11.09
CA ARG A 292 9.92 -33.95 12.53
C ARG A 292 11.32 -34.14 13.12
N GLY A 293 12.01 -35.22 12.73
CA GLY A 293 13.38 -35.48 13.16
C GLY A 293 14.34 -34.35 12.77
N ASN A 294 14.24 -33.84 11.55
CA ASN A 294 15.10 -32.73 11.09
C ASN A 294 14.90 -31.46 11.94
N PHE A 295 13.65 -31.12 12.27
CA PHE A 295 13.38 -29.96 13.12
C PHE A 295 13.84 -30.18 14.56
N SER A 296 13.59 -31.36 15.14
CA SER A 296 14.03 -31.70 16.49
C SER A 296 15.57 -31.69 16.61
N ASP A 297 16.27 -32.25 15.63
CA ASP A 297 17.74 -32.23 15.56
C ASP A 297 18.28 -30.80 15.45
N ALA A 298 17.61 -29.93 14.69
CA ALA A 298 18.00 -28.52 14.57
C ALA A 298 17.87 -27.78 15.91
N LEU A 299 16.77 -27.99 16.65
CA LEU A 299 16.59 -27.43 18.00
C LEU A 299 17.67 -27.96 18.96
N ALA A 300 17.91 -29.27 18.97
CA ALA A 300 18.93 -29.89 19.83
C ALA A 300 20.35 -29.41 19.51
N SER A 301 20.62 -29.06 18.24
CA SER A 301 21.90 -28.53 17.78
C SER A 301 22.09 -27.03 18.02
N GLY A 302 21.10 -26.36 18.62
CA GLY A 302 21.17 -24.93 18.94
C GLY A 302 21.03 -24.02 17.73
N TYR A 303 20.38 -24.48 16.65
CA TYR A 303 20.07 -23.62 15.51
C TYR A 303 19.08 -22.54 15.92
N GLY A 304 19.15 -21.38 15.26
CA GLY A 304 18.14 -20.34 15.40
C GLY A 304 16.83 -20.85 14.82
N ALA A 305 15.79 -20.98 15.63
CA ALA A 305 14.50 -21.49 15.19
C ALA A 305 13.38 -20.60 15.74
N TRP A 306 12.52 -20.09 14.85
CA TRP A 306 11.42 -19.20 15.25
C TRP A 306 10.12 -19.54 14.54
N THR A 307 9.02 -19.26 15.23
CA THR A 307 7.65 -19.36 14.72
C THR A 307 7.01 -17.98 14.68
N LEU A 308 6.21 -17.75 13.64
CA LEU A 308 5.33 -16.60 13.52
C LEU A 308 3.91 -17.05 13.82
N ARG A 309 3.23 -16.39 14.75
CA ARG A 309 1.82 -16.70 15.06
C ARG A 309 0.90 -15.53 14.75
N ARG A 310 -0.28 -15.83 14.21
CA ARG A 310 -1.36 -14.89 13.97
C ARG A 310 -2.64 -15.45 14.58
N GLU A 311 -3.25 -14.68 15.49
CA GLU A 311 -4.45 -15.11 16.23
C GLU A 311 -4.25 -16.49 16.92
N GLY A 312 -3.04 -16.72 17.45
CA GLY A 312 -2.66 -17.97 18.12
C GLY A 312 -2.29 -19.13 17.18
N LYS A 313 -2.54 -19.02 15.87
CA LYS A 313 -2.21 -20.06 14.88
C LYS A 313 -0.85 -19.84 14.25
N LEU A 314 -0.15 -20.91 13.91
CA LEU A 314 1.10 -20.85 13.17
C LEU A 314 0.88 -20.24 11.77
N ALA A 315 1.50 -19.08 11.54
CA ALA A 315 1.46 -18.34 10.28
C ALA A 315 2.73 -18.56 9.43
N GLY A 316 3.85 -18.91 10.06
CA GLY A 316 5.12 -19.21 9.39
C GLY A 316 6.21 -19.64 10.37
N PHE A 317 7.35 -20.07 9.86
CA PHE A 317 8.51 -20.44 10.66
C PHE A 317 9.81 -20.31 9.85
N CYS A 318 10.95 -20.29 10.54
CA CYS A 318 12.27 -20.35 9.91
C CYS A 318 13.28 -21.13 10.76
N ILE A 319 14.32 -21.65 10.10
CA ILE A 319 15.49 -22.30 10.70
C ILE A 319 16.76 -21.66 10.13
N LEU A 320 17.61 -21.14 11.01
CA LEU A 320 18.92 -20.56 10.73
C LEU A 320 20.02 -21.38 11.40
N MET A 321 21.05 -21.73 10.63
CA MET A 321 22.31 -22.20 11.16
C MET A 321 23.29 -21.02 11.23
N PHE A 322 23.87 -20.78 12.40
CA PHE A 322 24.91 -19.77 12.56
C PHE A 322 26.28 -20.38 12.26
N ALA A 323 26.82 -20.15 11.07
CA ALA A 323 28.21 -20.49 10.75
C ALA A 323 29.16 -19.36 11.18
N PRO A 324 30.49 -19.58 11.24
CA PRO A 324 31.43 -18.59 11.75
C PRO A 324 31.39 -17.23 11.04
N ASP A 325 31.23 -17.21 9.72
CA ASP A 325 31.33 -15.98 8.92
C ASP A 325 29.97 -15.47 8.43
N VAL A 326 28.99 -16.37 8.25
CA VAL A 326 27.68 -16.07 7.65
C VAL A 326 26.60 -16.95 8.28
N ALA A 327 25.38 -16.43 8.43
CA ALA A 327 24.24 -17.26 8.82
C ALA A 327 23.62 -17.94 7.59
N HIS A 328 23.32 -19.23 7.68
CA HIS A 328 22.64 -19.99 6.65
C HIS A 328 21.15 -20.11 6.96
N LEU A 329 20.31 -19.54 6.11
CA LEU A 329 18.86 -19.76 6.16
C LEU A 329 18.56 -21.11 5.51
N LEU A 330 18.21 -22.10 6.34
CA LEU A 330 18.00 -23.48 5.90
C LEU A 330 16.58 -23.71 5.37
N VAL A 331 15.58 -23.21 6.11
CA VAL A 331 14.16 -23.33 5.75
C VAL A 331 13.43 -22.07 6.19
N ILE A 332 12.55 -21.56 5.34
CA ILE A 332 11.58 -20.52 5.66
C ILE A 332 10.25 -20.85 4.99
N ALA A 333 9.16 -20.70 5.73
CA ALA A 333 7.84 -21.01 5.26
C ALA A 333 6.80 -20.05 5.86
N VAL A 334 5.79 -19.74 5.06
CA VAL A 334 4.59 -19.00 5.47
C VAL A 334 3.38 -19.80 4.98
N ALA A 335 2.32 -19.87 5.77
CA ALA A 335 1.08 -20.56 5.39
C ALA A 335 0.52 -19.99 4.07
N GLN A 336 0.07 -20.87 3.17
CA GLN A 336 -0.29 -20.52 1.80
C GLN A 336 -1.43 -19.50 1.69
N ASP A 337 -2.41 -19.60 2.58
CA ASP A 337 -3.55 -18.67 2.70
C ASP A 337 -3.14 -17.28 3.22
N LEU A 338 -1.93 -17.16 3.77
CA LEU A 338 -1.35 -15.91 4.26
C LEU A 338 -0.24 -15.35 3.35
N HIS A 339 -0.03 -15.93 2.17
CA HIS A 339 0.93 -15.41 1.20
C HIS A 339 0.54 -14.03 0.67
N ARG A 340 1.55 -13.27 0.22
CA ARG A 340 1.41 -11.90 -0.35
C ARG A 340 0.84 -10.87 0.65
N GLN A 341 0.93 -11.15 1.94
CA GLN A 341 0.55 -10.23 3.02
C GLN A 341 1.77 -9.67 3.78
N GLY A 342 2.98 -9.76 3.20
CA GLY A 342 4.21 -9.22 3.80
C GLY A 342 4.90 -10.12 4.85
N LEU A 343 4.25 -11.18 5.34
CA LEU A 343 4.80 -12.05 6.40
C LEU A 343 6.14 -12.72 6.06
N GLY A 344 6.36 -13.03 4.78
CA GLY A 344 7.65 -13.57 4.32
C GLY A 344 8.80 -12.56 4.49
N GLY A 345 8.52 -11.27 4.24
CA GLY A 345 9.47 -10.18 4.48
C GLY A 345 9.78 -10.04 5.97
N VAL A 346 8.75 -10.02 6.82
CA VAL A 346 8.91 -9.97 8.28
C VAL A 346 9.81 -11.09 8.82
N MET A 347 9.58 -12.32 8.37
CA MET A 347 10.40 -13.47 8.77
C MET A 347 11.84 -13.37 8.27
N LEU A 348 12.04 -12.90 7.03
CA LEU A 348 13.37 -12.72 6.46
C LEU A 348 14.14 -11.60 7.18
N ASP A 349 13.50 -10.46 7.44
CA ASP A 349 14.07 -9.34 8.18
C ASP A 349 14.48 -9.76 9.60
N TRP A 350 13.67 -10.58 10.27
CA TRP A 350 14.03 -11.18 11.55
C TRP A 350 15.29 -12.04 11.46
N CYS A 351 15.41 -12.89 10.44
CA CYS A 351 16.60 -13.70 10.23
C CYS A 351 17.85 -12.84 10.05
N GLU A 352 17.73 -11.76 9.26
CA GLU A 352 18.82 -10.81 9.05
C GLU A 352 19.19 -10.08 10.34
N GLN A 353 18.20 -9.64 11.12
CA GLN A 353 18.42 -9.02 12.42
C GLN A 353 19.16 -9.96 13.38
N GLN A 354 18.73 -11.22 13.48
CA GLN A 354 19.36 -12.20 14.37
C GLN A 354 20.81 -12.50 13.99
N ALA A 355 21.13 -12.48 12.69
CA ALA A 355 22.50 -12.61 12.21
C ALA A 355 23.33 -11.36 12.51
N ARG A 356 22.78 -10.15 12.34
CA ARG A 356 23.45 -8.88 12.69
C ARG A 356 23.74 -8.76 14.18
N GLU A 357 22.80 -9.14 15.03
CA GLU A 357 22.98 -9.15 16.50
C GLU A 357 24.13 -10.06 16.95
N ARG A 358 24.50 -11.03 16.12
CA ARG A 358 25.65 -11.94 16.33
C ARG A 358 26.93 -11.46 15.66
N GLY A 359 26.92 -10.30 15.00
CA GLY A 359 28.08 -9.75 14.31
C GLY A 359 28.48 -10.50 13.04
N LEU A 360 27.56 -11.27 12.43
CA LEU A 360 27.83 -11.99 11.18
C LEU A 360 27.81 -11.04 9.98
N GLU A 361 28.57 -11.37 8.94
CA GLU A 361 28.74 -10.50 7.76
C GLU A 361 27.60 -10.63 6.73
N GLY A 362 26.64 -11.52 6.94
CA GLY A 362 25.55 -11.71 5.98
C GLY A 362 24.64 -12.90 6.25
N LEU A 363 23.73 -13.13 5.30
CA LEU A 363 22.87 -14.31 5.22
C LEU A 363 23.05 -15.02 3.88
N LEU A 364 23.16 -16.35 3.91
CA LEU A 364 23.25 -17.23 2.74
C LEU A 364 22.04 -18.17 2.70
N LEU A 365 21.55 -18.46 1.51
CA LEU A 365 20.46 -19.42 1.28
C LEU A 365 20.62 -20.17 -0.03
N GLU A 366 19.96 -21.32 -0.11
CA GLU A 366 19.74 -22.07 -1.33
C GLU A 366 18.28 -22.01 -1.75
N VAL A 367 18.03 -21.84 -3.05
CA VAL A 367 16.69 -21.86 -3.64
C VAL A 367 16.67 -22.68 -4.93
N ARG A 368 15.57 -23.41 -5.16
CA ARG A 368 15.36 -24.18 -6.39
C ARG A 368 15.28 -23.24 -7.61
N PRO A 369 15.97 -23.53 -8.74
CA PRO A 369 15.81 -22.79 -9.99
C PRO A 369 14.35 -22.71 -10.47
N SER A 370 13.55 -23.76 -10.21
CA SER A 370 12.12 -23.79 -10.54
C SER A 370 11.26 -22.85 -9.70
N ASN A 371 11.74 -22.38 -8.53
CA ASN A 371 10.99 -21.48 -7.66
C ASN A 371 11.26 -20.00 -8.01
N THR A 372 10.79 -19.58 -9.19
CA THR A 372 10.97 -18.22 -9.72
C THR A 372 10.39 -17.13 -8.82
N SER A 373 9.30 -17.44 -8.11
CA SER A 373 8.70 -16.55 -7.12
C SER A 373 9.65 -16.28 -5.95
N ALA A 374 10.23 -17.32 -5.34
CA ALA A 374 11.17 -17.15 -4.23
C ALA A 374 12.46 -16.45 -4.67
N ILE A 375 12.99 -16.79 -5.85
CA ILE A 375 14.15 -16.09 -6.43
C ILE A 375 13.88 -14.58 -6.57
N SER A 376 12.70 -14.21 -7.11
CA SER A 376 12.33 -12.80 -7.26
C SER A 376 12.14 -12.11 -5.91
N PHE A 377 11.55 -12.80 -4.94
CA PHE A 377 11.40 -12.33 -3.57
C PHE A 377 12.75 -12.03 -2.92
N TYR A 378 13.72 -12.96 -2.97
CA TYR A 378 15.05 -12.75 -2.39
C TYR A 378 15.83 -11.64 -3.11
N LYS A 379 15.76 -11.57 -4.44
CA LYS A 379 16.36 -10.45 -5.19
C LYS A 379 15.79 -9.09 -4.74
N GLY A 380 14.48 -9.02 -4.54
CA GLY A 380 13.82 -7.82 -4.01
C GLY A 380 14.27 -7.41 -2.60
N HIS A 381 14.80 -8.35 -1.82
CA HIS A 381 15.37 -8.10 -0.48
C HIS A 381 16.89 -7.92 -0.49
N GLY A 382 17.51 -7.78 -1.67
CA GLY A 382 18.94 -7.49 -1.80
C GLY A 382 19.85 -8.73 -1.79
N TYR A 383 19.31 -9.93 -2.01
CA TYR A 383 20.14 -11.13 -2.17
C TYR A 383 20.66 -11.24 -3.60
N LEU A 384 21.95 -11.49 -3.73
CA LEU A 384 22.62 -11.70 -5.01
C LEU A 384 22.94 -13.19 -5.20
N GLN A 385 22.82 -13.67 -6.43
CA GLN A 385 23.24 -15.03 -6.75
C GLN A 385 24.78 -15.09 -6.78
N ILE A 386 25.36 -15.96 -5.96
CA ILE A 386 26.82 -16.14 -5.86
C ILE A 386 27.30 -17.47 -6.42
N GLY A 387 26.40 -18.40 -6.72
CA GLY A 387 26.77 -19.71 -7.26
C GLY A 387 25.60 -20.63 -7.54
N VAL A 388 25.93 -21.86 -7.97
CA VAL A 388 24.98 -22.95 -8.19
C VAL A 388 25.56 -24.25 -7.62
N ARG A 389 24.81 -24.95 -6.77
CA ARG A 389 25.14 -26.32 -6.33
C ARG A 389 24.44 -27.31 -7.26
N ARG A 390 25.23 -28.16 -7.92
CA ARG A 390 24.69 -29.15 -8.86
C ARG A 390 24.00 -30.30 -8.15
N ALA A 391 22.88 -30.78 -8.70
CA ALA A 391 22.13 -31.94 -8.23
C ALA A 391 21.85 -31.91 -6.71
N TYR A 392 21.53 -30.72 -6.18
CA TYR A 392 21.41 -30.48 -4.74
C TYR A 392 20.06 -30.95 -4.20
N TYR A 393 18.95 -30.56 -4.82
CA TYR A 393 17.62 -30.92 -4.35
C TYR A 393 17.13 -32.24 -4.95
N PRO A 394 16.35 -33.05 -4.20
CA PRO A 394 15.55 -34.12 -4.79
C PRO A 394 14.48 -33.55 -5.73
N ALA A 395 14.18 -34.28 -6.80
CA ALA A 395 13.12 -33.98 -7.76
C ALA A 395 12.26 -35.23 -8.03
N GLU A 396 11.11 -35.06 -8.69
CA GLU A 396 10.21 -36.16 -9.00
C GLU A 396 10.90 -37.28 -9.79
N LYS A 397 10.35 -38.51 -9.67
CA LYS A 397 10.85 -39.71 -10.36
C LYS A 397 12.32 -40.05 -10.06
N GLY A 398 12.81 -39.69 -8.88
CA GLY A 398 14.19 -39.96 -8.45
C GLY A 398 15.25 -39.05 -9.09
N GLY A 399 14.82 -37.98 -9.76
CA GLY A 399 15.71 -36.98 -10.33
C GLY A 399 16.33 -36.09 -9.26
N ARG A 400 17.30 -35.26 -9.68
CA ARG A 400 17.84 -34.17 -8.85
C ARG A 400 17.76 -32.84 -9.60
N GLU A 401 17.57 -31.78 -8.85
CA GLU A 401 17.56 -30.40 -9.32
C GLU A 401 18.73 -29.64 -8.70
N ASP A 402 19.32 -28.71 -9.43
CA ASP A 402 20.35 -27.81 -8.92
C ASP A 402 19.77 -26.87 -7.83
N ALA A 403 20.64 -26.18 -7.10
CA ALA A 403 20.25 -25.09 -6.20
C ALA A 403 21.01 -23.82 -6.57
N ILE A 404 20.27 -22.71 -6.69
CA ILE A 404 20.86 -21.38 -6.78
C ILE A 404 21.27 -20.96 -5.38
N VAL A 405 22.56 -20.62 -5.21
CA VAL A 405 23.09 -20.10 -3.94
C VAL A 405 22.99 -18.58 -4.00
N MET A 406 22.29 -17.99 -3.04
CA MET A 406 22.12 -16.54 -2.93
C MET A 406 22.66 -16.05 -1.59
N GLN A 407 23.25 -14.86 -1.58
CA GLN A 407 23.80 -14.23 -0.39
C GLN A 407 23.48 -12.75 -0.34
N LYS A 408 23.23 -12.24 0.86
CA LYS A 408 23.19 -10.81 1.19
C LYS A 408 24.27 -10.52 2.22
N ARG A 409 25.19 -9.60 1.93
CA ARG A 409 26.20 -9.13 2.89
C ARG A 409 25.67 -7.92 3.67
N PHE A 410 26.09 -7.80 4.91
CA PHE A 410 25.71 -6.73 5.83
C PHE A 410 26.90 -5.76 5.93
N GLY A 411 26.81 -4.59 5.29
CA GLY A 411 27.81 -3.51 5.47
C GLY A 411 28.59 -3.05 4.23
N GLU A 412 28.29 -3.54 3.03
CA GLU A 412 28.78 -2.93 1.78
C GLU A 412 27.70 -2.00 1.19
N PRO A 413 28.03 -0.75 0.81
CA PRO A 413 27.20 0.01 -0.13
C PRO A 413 27.18 -0.73 -1.46
N ASP A 414 26.02 -0.82 -2.11
CA ASP A 414 25.86 -1.45 -3.42
C ASP A 414 26.91 -0.94 -4.42
N GLY A 415 27.77 -1.84 -4.91
CA GLY A 415 28.55 -1.66 -6.12
C GLY A 415 30.03 -1.29 -5.94
N ALA A 416 30.86 -2.30 -5.71
CA ALA A 416 32.19 -2.35 -6.33
C ALA A 416 32.37 -3.75 -6.93
N PRO A 417 32.65 -3.89 -8.25
CA PRO A 417 33.00 -5.19 -8.80
C PRO A 417 34.45 -5.53 -8.45
N ALA A 418 34.61 -6.74 -7.90
CA ALA A 418 35.82 -7.57 -7.74
C ALA A 418 37.10 -6.92 -7.19
#